data_AF-A0A8J4DXR9-F1
#
_entry.id   AF-A0A8J4DXR9-F1
#
_cell.length_a   1.000
_cell.length_b   1.000
_cell.length_c   1.000
_cell.angle_alpha   90.00
_cell.angle_beta   90.00
_cell.angle_gamma   90.00
#
_symmetry.space_group_name_H-M   'P 1'
#
loop_
_entity.id
_entity.type
_entity.pdbx_description
1 polymer ?
#
loop_
_entity_poly.entity_id
_entity_poly.type
_entity_poly.pdbx_seq_one_letter_code
_entity_poly.pdbx_strand_id
1 'polypeptide(L)'
;MRWEDTDLAAEHPTLTICGTIVYLKGKGFFRQNWTKSDAGYRTVILPRFAVGMLLARKLTAADNPHDAIFASRRDTWLSPHNVRRQWRQARAYTDLEWVTPHTFRKTVATLIDNEANTEDAAAQLGHGSKEITKKHYIVKPALAPDSSHILEQLGASPTTGGRAPRPWAVPGRVDTHG
;
A
#
# COMPACT_ATOMS: atom_id res chain seq x y z
N MET A 1 7.02 7.42 6.13
CA MET A 1 7.47 6.23 6.86
C MET A 1 8.98 6.23 6.85
N ARG A 2 9.57 5.87 7.98
CA ARG A 2 11.01 5.79 8.22
C ARG A 2 11.41 4.37 8.57
N TRP A 3 12.69 4.03 8.45
CA TRP A 3 13.16 2.69 8.85
C TRP A 3 12.98 2.47 10.35
N GLU A 4 13.15 3.51 11.17
CA GLU A 4 12.84 3.46 12.61
C GLU A 4 11.36 3.18 12.92
N ASP A 5 10.46 3.40 11.96
CA ASP A 5 9.03 3.11 12.13
C ASP A 5 8.72 1.59 11.89
N THR A 6 9.72 0.75 11.58
CA THR A 6 9.55 -0.69 11.25
C THR A 6 10.26 -1.63 12.22
N ASP A 7 9.64 -2.77 12.51
CA ASP A 7 10.27 -3.92 13.14
C ASP A 7 10.11 -5.13 12.22
N LEU A 8 11.09 -5.33 11.34
CA LEU A 8 11.05 -6.39 10.32
C LEU A 8 11.60 -7.73 10.81
N ALA A 9 12.26 -7.76 11.97
CA ALA A 9 12.92 -8.94 12.51
C ALA A 9 12.09 -9.66 13.58
N ALA A 10 11.02 -9.03 14.08
CA ALA A 10 10.05 -9.66 14.96
C ALA A 10 9.38 -10.89 14.33
N GLU A 11 8.91 -11.80 15.20
CA GLU A 11 8.11 -12.97 14.80
C GLU A 11 6.87 -12.56 13.99
N HIS A 12 6.23 -11.47 14.38
CA HIS A 12 5.18 -10.79 13.62
C HIS A 12 5.73 -9.42 13.18
N PRO A 13 6.28 -9.30 11.95
CA PRO A 13 6.87 -8.06 11.47
C PRO A 13 5.86 -6.90 11.46
N THR A 14 6.25 -5.71 11.90
CA THR A 14 5.34 -4.58 12.03
C THR A 14 5.82 -3.30 11.35
N LEU A 15 4.86 -2.43 11.05
CA LEU A 15 5.07 -1.05 10.63
C LEU A 15 4.14 -0.13 11.42
N THR A 16 4.71 0.91 12.02
CA THR A 16 3.95 1.94 12.73
C THR A 16 3.68 3.14 11.81
N ILE A 17 2.41 3.46 11.60
CA ILE A 17 1.96 4.62 10.83
C ILE A 17 1.81 5.79 11.80
N CYS A 18 2.84 6.63 11.95
CA CYS A 18 2.86 7.72 12.95
C CYS A 18 3.10 9.12 12.38
N GLY A 19 3.02 9.30 11.05
CA GLY A 19 3.31 10.60 10.46
C GLY A 19 2.65 10.84 9.11
N THR A 20 2.49 12.12 8.79
CA THR A 20 1.86 12.58 7.54
C THR A 20 2.81 13.49 6.78
N ILE A 21 2.93 13.26 5.46
CA ILE A 21 3.61 14.21 4.57
C ILE A 21 2.66 15.35 4.23
N VAL A 22 3.08 16.58 4.53
CA VAL A 22 2.40 17.82 4.17
C VAL A 22 3.29 18.69 3.30
N TYR A 23 2.70 19.56 2.49
CA TYR A 23 3.44 20.56 1.73
C TYR A 23 3.42 21.88 2.49
N LEU A 24 4.59 22.48 2.70
CA LEU A 24 4.74 23.81 3.28
C LEU A 24 5.30 24.75 2.21
N LYS A 25 4.55 25.82 1.89
CA LYS A 25 4.96 26.83 0.91
C LYS A 25 6.35 27.38 1.29
N GLY A 26 7.29 27.37 0.35
CA GLY A 26 8.67 27.81 0.55
C GLY A 26 9.61 26.82 1.25
N LYS A 27 9.09 25.71 1.82
CA LYS A 27 9.91 24.68 2.48
C LYS A 27 9.83 23.29 1.82
N GLY A 28 8.86 23.09 0.93
CA GLY A 28 8.67 21.81 0.23
C GLY A 28 7.88 20.80 1.06
N PHE A 29 8.13 19.51 0.82
CA PHE A 29 7.45 18.43 1.55
C PHE A 29 8.11 18.20 2.91
N PHE A 30 7.27 18.11 3.94
CA PHE A 30 7.67 17.94 5.32
C PHE A 30 6.85 16.82 5.96
N ARG A 31 7.49 15.96 6.77
CA ARG A 31 6.80 14.96 7.58
C ARG A 31 6.44 15.54 8.93
N GLN A 32 5.15 15.63 9.22
CA GLN A 32 4.67 15.85 10.58
C GLN A 32 4.73 14.53 11.36
N ASN A 33 5.06 14.62 12.66
CA ASN A 33 5.14 13.47 13.57
C ASN A 33 3.77 13.04 14.12
N TRP A 34 2.70 13.39 13.41
CA TRP A 34 1.34 12.97 13.75
C TRP A 34 0.56 12.66 12.49
N THR A 35 -0.45 11.82 12.66
CA THR A 35 -1.44 11.51 11.63
C THR A 35 -2.55 12.57 11.62
N LYS A 36 -3.33 12.63 10.54
CA LYS A 36 -4.43 13.61 10.44
C LYS A 36 -5.55 13.37 11.46
N SER A 37 -5.67 12.14 11.95
CA SER A 37 -6.59 11.70 13.00
C SER A 37 -5.87 10.67 13.87
N ASP A 38 -6.34 10.50 15.11
CA ASP A 38 -5.80 9.51 16.05
C ASP A 38 -5.93 8.09 15.50
N ALA A 39 -7.04 7.78 14.83
CA ALA A 39 -7.23 6.49 14.14
C ALA A 39 -6.18 6.21 13.05
N GLY A 40 -5.54 7.26 12.52
CA GLY A 40 -4.42 7.10 11.60
C GLY A 40 -3.17 6.55 12.28
N TYR A 41 -3.00 6.81 13.59
CA TYR A 41 -1.84 6.42 14.37
C TYR A 41 -1.98 4.99 14.89
N ARG A 42 -1.39 4.05 14.15
CA ARG A 42 -1.54 2.61 14.42
C ARG A 42 -0.34 1.82 13.96
N THR A 43 -0.16 0.65 14.54
CA THR A 43 0.79 -0.37 14.10
C THR A 43 0.03 -1.44 13.34
N VAL A 44 0.56 -1.86 12.20
CA VAL A 44 0.02 -2.96 11.41
C VAL A 44 1.03 -4.09 11.33
N ILE A 45 0.54 -5.34 11.37
CA ILE A 45 1.36 -6.52 11.10
C ILE A 45 1.48 -6.68 9.58
N LEU A 46 2.70 -6.91 9.12
CA LEU A 46 3.05 -6.94 7.71
C LEU A 46 2.96 -8.36 7.16
N PRO A 47 2.31 -8.58 6.00
CA PRO A 47 2.45 -9.81 5.26
C PRO A 47 3.88 -9.95 4.71
N ARG A 48 4.33 -11.20 4.52
CA ARG A 48 5.65 -11.60 4.03
C ARG A 48 6.03 -10.92 2.72
N PHE A 49 5.10 -10.75 1.77
CA PHE A 49 5.43 -10.07 0.52
C PHE A 49 5.83 -8.60 0.75
N ALA A 50 5.20 -7.92 1.73
CA ALA A 50 5.54 -6.56 2.09
C ALA A 50 6.89 -6.50 2.81
N VAL A 51 7.16 -7.47 3.70
CA VAL A 51 8.47 -7.62 4.36
C VAL A 51 9.57 -7.84 3.32
N GLY A 52 9.38 -8.76 2.38
CA GLY A 52 10.33 -9.03 1.30
C GLY A 52 10.63 -7.80 0.44
N MET A 53 9.60 -7.02 0.08
CA MET A 53 9.77 -5.75 -0.64
C MET A 53 10.58 -4.74 0.19
N LEU A 54 10.28 -4.59 1.48
CA LEU A 54 10.99 -3.66 2.36
C LEU A 54 12.46 -4.07 2.57
N LEU A 55 12.74 -5.36 2.74
CA LEU A 55 14.11 -5.87 2.85
C LEU A 55 14.91 -5.67 1.55
N ALA A 56 14.34 -6.05 0.41
CA ALA A 56 14.97 -5.81 -0.90
C ALA A 56 15.25 -4.32 -1.13
N ARG A 57 14.32 -3.46 -0.71
CA ARG A 57 14.50 -2.02 -0.75
C ARG A 57 15.62 -1.55 0.18
N LYS A 58 15.71 -2.07 1.40
CA LYS A 58 16.75 -1.71 2.38
C LYS A 58 18.16 -1.98 1.85
N LEU A 59 18.35 -3.06 1.09
CA LEU A 59 19.63 -3.41 0.47
C LEU A 59 20.11 -2.42 -0.60
N THR A 60 19.19 -1.67 -1.23
CA THR A 60 19.50 -0.74 -2.33
C THR A 60 19.25 0.72 -1.96
N ALA A 61 18.74 0.97 -0.75
CA ALA A 61 18.42 2.30 -0.28
C ALA A 61 19.70 3.08 0.01
N ALA A 62 19.84 4.26 -0.58
CA ALA A 62 20.83 5.23 -0.14
C ALA A 62 20.41 5.84 1.20
N ASP A 63 21.40 6.13 2.04
CA ASP A 63 21.19 6.92 3.25
C ASP A 63 20.61 8.27 2.88
N ASN A 64 19.64 8.73 3.67
CA ASN A 64 19.04 10.04 3.49
C ASN A 64 18.84 10.72 4.86
N PRO A 65 18.86 12.06 4.92
CA PRO A 65 18.79 12.81 6.19
C PRO A 65 17.49 12.63 6.99
N HIS A 66 16.52 11.91 6.44
CA HIS A 66 15.18 11.75 7.01
C HIS A 66 14.90 10.32 7.47
N ASP A 67 15.86 9.40 7.33
CA ASP A 67 15.66 7.96 7.52
C ASP A 67 14.46 7.42 6.71
N ALA A 68 14.14 8.06 5.59
CA ALA A 68 12.94 7.76 4.82
C ALA A 68 13.09 6.44 4.08
N ILE A 69 12.15 5.51 4.27
CA ILE A 69 12.06 4.28 3.46
C ILE A 69 11.92 4.66 1.98
N PHE A 70 11.02 5.61 1.69
CA PHE A 70 10.75 6.09 0.34
C PHE A 70 11.21 7.54 0.19
N ALA A 71 12.48 7.73 -0.14
CA ALA A 71 13.07 9.03 -0.47
C ALA A 71 12.95 9.37 -1.96
N SER A 72 12.95 10.66 -2.29
CA SER A 72 13.13 11.14 -3.66
C SER A 72 14.60 11.03 -4.08
N ARG A 73 14.88 11.22 -5.38
CA ARG A 73 16.27 11.26 -5.90
C ARG A 73 17.12 12.41 -5.35
N ARG A 74 16.52 13.36 -4.63
CA ARG A 74 17.21 14.47 -3.96
C ARG A 74 17.20 14.29 -2.44
N ASP A 75 17.01 13.06 -1.97
CA ASP A 75 17.00 12.67 -0.56
C ASP A 75 15.96 13.39 0.32
N THR A 76 14.92 13.92 -0.33
CA THR A 76 13.78 14.57 0.33
C THR A 76 12.56 13.64 0.39
N TRP A 77 11.55 14.00 1.18
CA TRP A 77 10.26 13.31 1.20
C TRP A 77 9.65 13.21 -0.20
N LEU A 78 9.20 12.01 -0.58
CA LEU A 78 8.47 11.83 -1.84
C LEU A 78 7.20 12.68 -1.87
N SER A 79 7.04 13.40 -2.97
CA SER A 79 5.80 14.11 -3.26
C SER A 79 4.66 13.11 -3.47
N PRO A 80 3.50 13.27 -2.78
CA PRO A 80 2.30 12.49 -3.08
C PRO A 80 1.83 12.64 -4.53
N HIS A 81 2.14 13.76 -5.20
CA HIS A 81 1.85 13.94 -6.62
C HIS A 81 2.75 13.05 -7.49
N ASN A 82 4.05 13.00 -7.19
CA ASN A 82 5.00 12.15 -7.91
C ASN A 82 4.69 10.67 -7.73
N VAL A 83 4.32 10.25 -6.51
CA VAL A 83 3.87 8.88 -6.26
C VAL A 83 2.64 8.55 -7.12
N ARG A 84 1.64 9.43 -7.17
CA ARG A 84 0.47 9.23 -8.05
C ARG A 84 0.83 9.19 -9.53
N ARG A 85 1.80 10.01 -9.97
CA ARG A 85 2.29 9.99 -11.35
C ARG A 85 2.99 8.67 -11.68
N GLN A 86 3.92 8.23 -10.82
CA GLN A 86 4.62 6.95 -10.97
C GLN A 86 3.64 5.78 -10.93
N TRP A 87 2.67 5.83 -10.02
CA TRP A 87 1.56 4.87 -9.96
C TRP A 87 0.86 4.80 -11.31
N ARG A 88 0.36 5.92 -11.85
CA ARG A 88 -0.27 5.93 -13.19
C ARG A 88 0.63 5.35 -14.28
N GLN A 89 1.90 5.73 -14.30
CA GLN A 89 2.87 5.21 -15.28
C GLN A 89 3.04 3.69 -15.20
N ALA A 90 3.13 3.13 -13.99
CA ALA A 90 3.29 1.69 -13.77
C ALA A 90 2.09 0.84 -14.26
N ARG A 91 0.91 1.46 -14.46
CA ARG A 91 -0.29 0.76 -14.96
C ARG A 91 -0.78 1.26 -16.32
N ALA A 92 -0.09 2.21 -16.94
CA ALA A 92 -0.53 2.82 -18.21
C ALA A 92 -0.62 1.81 -19.37
N TYR A 93 0.01 0.65 -19.23
CA TYR A 93 0.02 -0.43 -20.22
C TYR A 93 -0.49 -1.75 -19.63
N THR A 94 -1.36 -1.67 -18.62
CA THR A 94 -2.00 -2.84 -18.01
C THR A 94 -3.50 -2.63 -17.96
N ASP A 95 -4.26 -3.71 -17.79
CA ASP A 95 -5.72 -3.66 -17.61
C ASP A 95 -6.15 -3.05 -16.26
N LEU A 96 -5.20 -2.44 -15.53
CA LEU A 96 -5.37 -1.89 -14.20
C LEU A 96 -5.33 -0.36 -14.17
N GLU A 97 -5.47 0.33 -15.31
CA GLU A 97 -5.43 1.80 -15.37
C GLU A 97 -6.41 2.44 -14.37
N TRP A 98 -7.60 1.85 -14.24
CA TRP A 98 -8.67 2.26 -13.33
C TRP A 98 -8.31 2.14 -11.84
N VAL A 99 -7.29 1.35 -11.47
CA VAL A 99 -6.89 1.13 -10.08
C VAL A 99 -6.15 2.35 -9.53
N THR A 100 -6.70 2.99 -8.51
CA THR A 100 -6.04 4.08 -7.76
C THR A 100 -5.58 3.58 -6.39
N PRO A 101 -4.73 4.33 -5.65
CA PRO A 101 -4.43 3.98 -4.26
C PRO A 101 -5.70 3.89 -3.39
N HIS A 102 -6.74 4.66 -3.74
CA HIS A 102 -8.04 4.59 -3.06
C HIS A 102 -8.80 3.31 -3.37
N THR A 103 -8.83 2.86 -4.63
CA THR A 103 -9.49 1.59 -4.97
C THR A 103 -8.71 0.41 -4.39
N PHE A 104 -7.37 0.44 -4.41
CA PHE A 104 -6.56 -0.60 -3.77
C PHE A 104 -6.82 -0.69 -2.26
N ARG A 105 -6.92 0.45 -1.58
CA ARG A 105 -7.29 0.52 -0.17
C ARG A 105 -8.70 -0.06 0.08
N LYS A 106 -9.65 0.17 -0.82
CA LYS A 106 -10.98 -0.47 -0.74
C LYS A 106 -10.88 -1.98 -0.95
N THR A 107 -10.08 -2.45 -1.90
CA THR A 107 -9.86 -3.89 -2.13
C THR A 107 -9.33 -4.58 -0.88
N VAL A 108 -8.34 -3.98 -0.21
CA VAL A 108 -7.82 -4.47 1.08
C VAL A 108 -8.92 -4.55 2.13
N ALA A 109 -9.74 -3.51 2.23
CA ALA A 109 -10.83 -3.44 3.22
C ALA A 109 -11.89 -4.52 2.98
N THR A 110 -12.33 -4.66 1.73
CA THR A 110 -13.33 -5.66 1.33
C THR A 110 -12.80 -7.08 1.52
N LEU A 111 -11.52 -7.32 1.22
CA LEU A 111 -10.93 -8.63 1.45
C LEU A 111 -10.95 -9.00 2.94
N ILE A 112 -10.55 -8.08 3.83
CA ILE A 112 -10.58 -8.31 5.27
C ILE A 112 -12.01 -8.44 5.79
N ASP A 113 -12.93 -7.62 5.31
CA ASP A 113 -14.34 -7.66 5.70
C ASP A 113 -14.99 -9.01 5.36
N ASN A 114 -14.67 -9.56 4.19
CA ASN A 114 -15.19 -10.85 3.74
C ASN A 114 -14.60 -12.04 4.50
N GLU A 115 -13.30 -12.00 4.85
CA GLU A 115 -12.58 -13.12 5.47
C GLU A 115 -12.59 -13.05 7.01
N ALA A 116 -12.80 -11.87 7.59
CA ALA A 116 -12.84 -11.64 9.03
C ALA A 116 -14.13 -10.91 9.43
N ASN A 117 -14.13 -9.58 9.46
CA ASN A 117 -15.29 -8.74 9.78
C ASN A 117 -15.02 -7.25 9.49
N THR A 118 -16.07 -6.44 9.58
CA THR A 118 -16.04 -5.00 9.32
C THR A 118 -15.22 -4.20 10.34
N GLU A 119 -15.17 -4.64 11.60
CA GLU A 119 -14.41 -3.98 12.66
C GLU A 119 -12.89 -4.10 12.41
N ASP A 120 -12.43 -5.30 12.03
CA ASP A 120 -11.04 -5.57 11.68
C ASP A 120 -10.63 -4.79 10.42
N ALA A 121 -11.51 -4.73 9.42
CA ALA A 121 -11.29 -3.92 8.23
C ALA A 121 -11.17 -2.42 8.59
N ALA A 122 -12.04 -1.90 9.46
CA ALA A 122 -11.99 -0.51 9.92
C ALA A 122 -10.70 -0.21 10.69
N ALA A 123 -10.29 -1.10 11.59
CA ALA A 123 -9.06 -0.98 12.37
C ALA A 123 -7.81 -1.01 11.46
N GLN A 124 -7.75 -1.92 10.49
CA GLN A 124 -6.65 -1.99 9.51
C GLN A 124 -6.54 -0.70 8.69
N LEU A 125 -7.68 -0.15 8.29
CA LEU A 125 -7.73 1.11 7.57
C LEU A 125 -7.40 2.31 8.47
N GLY A 126 -7.58 2.21 9.78
CA GLY A 126 -7.48 3.36 10.68
C GLY A 126 -8.68 4.30 10.53
N HIS A 127 -9.88 3.72 10.38
CA HIS A 127 -11.14 4.46 10.44
C HIS A 127 -11.56 4.60 11.90
N GLY A 128 -11.64 5.83 12.40
CA GLY A 128 -12.16 6.18 13.71
C GLY A 128 -12.65 7.63 13.70
N SER A 129 -13.51 7.99 14.65
CA SER A 129 -14.10 9.32 14.76
C SER A 129 -13.01 10.39 14.87
N LYS A 130 -13.24 11.53 14.18
CA LYS A 130 -12.32 12.67 14.17
C LYS A 130 -12.47 13.46 15.46
N GLU A 131 -11.60 13.21 16.43
CA GLU A 131 -11.33 14.20 17.46
C GLU A 131 -9.86 14.59 17.41
N ILE A 132 -9.62 15.89 17.37
CA ILE A 132 -8.29 16.52 17.34
C ILE A 132 -8.05 17.04 18.74
N THR A 133 -6.98 16.60 19.40
CA THR A 133 -6.28 17.46 20.37
C THR A 133 -4.77 17.27 20.23
N LYS A 134 -4.10 18.31 19.73
CA LYS A 134 -2.63 18.40 19.73
C LYS A 134 -2.15 18.90 21.09
N LYS A 135 -1.36 18.07 21.77
CA LYS A 135 -0.13 18.43 22.52
C LYS A 135 0.48 17.14 23.05
N HIS A 136 1.77 16.91 22.74
CA HIS A 136 2.62 15.83 23.24
C HIS A 136 1.90 14.56 23.71
N TYR A 137 1.64 13.62 22.80
CA TYR A 137 1.10 12.33 23.20
C TYR A 137 2.15 11.23 23.12
N ILE A 138 2.55 10.77 24.31
CA ILE A 138 3.06 9.42 24.55
C ILE A 138 1.83 8.49 24.53
N VAL A 139 1.15 8.40 23.39
CA VAL A 139 0.11 7.39 23.18
C VAL A 139 0.79 6.22 22.50
N LYS A 140 0.63 5.03 23.06
CA LYS A 140 1.04 3.80 22.36
C LYS A 140 0.14 3.65 21.13
N PRO A 141 0.70 3.42 19.94
CA PRO A 141 -0.13 3.20 18.75
C PRO A 141 -1.06 2.01 18.99
N ALA A 142 -2.31 2.12 18.56
CA ALA A 142 -3.19 0.95 18.55
C ALA A 142 -2.62 -0.09 17.58
N LEU A 143 -2.55 -1.36 18.01
CA LEU A 143 -2.22 -2.46 17.12
C LEU A 143 -3.48 -2.85 16.36
N ALA A 144 -3.44 -2.78 15.03
CA ALA A 144 -4.51 -3.32 14.20
C ALA A 144 -4.55 -4.86 14.33
N PRO A 145 -5.73 -5.48 14.23
CA PRO A 145 -5.87 -6.93 14.19
C PRO A 145 -4.94 -7.57 13.15
N ASP A 146 -4.43 -8.77 13.45
CA ASP A 146 -3.52 -9.47 12.54
C ASP A 146 -4.25 -9.95 11.28
N SER A 147 -4.24 -9.08 10.27
CA SER A 147 -4.76 -9.39 8.93
C SER A 147 -3.66 -9.90 7.99
N SER A 148 -2.43 -10.15 8.47
CA SER A 148 -1.30 -10.47 7.59
C SER A 148 -1.57 -11.71 6.73
N HIS A 149 -2.13 -12.77 7.33
CA HIS A 149 -2.49 -14.00 6.63
C HIS A 149 -3.53 -13.79 5.51
N ILE A 150 -4.52 -12.92 5.71
CA ILE A 150 -5.50 -12.53 4.69
C ILE A 150 -4.78 -11.74 3.57
N LEU A 151 -3.90 -10.81 3.96
CA LEU A 151 -3.20 -9.94 3.00
C LEU A 151 -2.18 -10.68 2.15
N GLU A 152 -1.67 -11.84 2.56
CA GLU A 152 -0.79 -12.68 1.72
C GLU A 152 -1.41 -13.01 0.36
N GLN A 153 -2.74 -13.11 0.29
CA GLN A 153 -3.46 -13.36 -0.95
C GLN A 153 -3.19 -12.29 -2.03
N LEU A 154 -2.83 -11.06 -1.63
CA LEU A 154 -2.48 -9.99 -2.56
C LEU A 154 -1.05 -10.09 -3.10
N GLY A 155 -0.18 -10.87 -2.44
CA GLY A 155 1.21 -11.10 -2.83
C GLY A 155 1.40 -12.35 -3.68
N ALA A 156 0.43 -13.28 -3.67
CA ALA A 156 0.46 -14.46 -4.53
C ALA A 156 0.31 -14.03 -6.00
N SER A 157 1.37 -14.22 -6.80
CA SER A 157 1.22 -14.12 -8.25
C SER A 157 0.16 -15.13 -8.69
N PRO A 158 -0.79 -14.79 -9.58
CA PRO A 158 -1.64 -15.80 -10.16
C PRO A 158 -0.71 -16.80 -10.85
N THR A 159 -0.68 -18.04 -10.35
CA THR A 159 -0.06 -19.15 -11.05
C THR A 159 -0.53 -19.06 -12.50
N THR A 160 0.42 -18.93 -13.43
CA THR A 160 0.12 -19.04 -14.87
C THR A 160 -0.33 -20.49 -15.11
N GLY A 161 -1.59 -20.78 -14.79
CA GLY A 161 -2.27 -21.99 -15.16
C GLY A 161 -2.57 -21.88 -16.65
N GLY A 162 -1.86 -22.69 -17.43
CA GLY A 162 -1.97 -22.72 -18.89
C GLY A 162 -3.41 -22.86 -19.34
N ARG A 163 -3.96 -21.79 -19.94
CA ARG A 163 -5.13 -21.89 -20.78
C ARG A 163 -4.63 -22.14 -22.20
N ALA A 164 -4.72 -23.39 -22.65
CA ALA A 164 -4.50 -23.75 -24.05
C ALA A 164 -5.39 -22.87 -24.95
N PRO A 165 -4.88 -22.41 -26.12
CA PRO A 165 -5.67 -21.61 -27.04
C PRO A 165 -6.85 -22.45 -27.55
N ARG A 166 -8.07 -21.89 -27.47
CA ARG A 166 -9.25 -22.49 -28.09
C ARG A 166 -9.11 -22.38 -29.61
N PRO A 167 -9.33 -23.45 -30.39
CA PRO A 167 -9.33 -23.37 -31.84
C PRO A 167 -10.62 -22.70 -32.26
N TRP A 168 -10.56 -21.45 -32.75
CA TRP A 168 -11.70 -20.89 -33.46
C TRP A 168 -11.56 -21.22 -34.94
N ALA A 169 -12.67 -21.73 -35.46
CA ALA A 169 -12.83 -22.35 -36.75
C ALA A 169 -12.69 -21.36 -37.92
N VAL A 170 -12.22 -21.88 -39.04
CA VAL A 170 -12.21 -21.25 -40.36
C VAL A 170 -13.66 -21.03 -40.81
N PRO A 171 -14.08 -19.83 -41.27
CA PRO A 171 -15.32 -19.69 -42.00
C PRO A 171 -15.15 -20.25 -43.42
N GLY A 172 -15.89 -21.31 -43.71
CA GLY A 172 -15.96 -21.93 -45.03
C GLY A 172 -16.52 -21.00 -46.09
N ARG A 173 -15.94 -21.11 -47.29
CA ARG A 173 -16.46 -20.65 -48.57
C ARG A 173 -17.83 -21.29 -48.83
N VAL A 174 -18.82 -20.50 -49.24
CA VAL A 174 -20.02 -20.99 -49.93
C VAL A 174 -20.12 -20.20 -51.23
N ASP A 175 -19.94 -20.92 -52.34
CA ASP A 175 -20.26 -20.46 -53.69
C ASP A 175 -21.72 -20.82 -54.03
N THR A 176 -22.26 -20.14 -55.05
CA THR A 176 -23.42 -20.45 -55.92
C THR A 176 -24.82 -20.03 -55.43
N HIS A 177 -25.74 -19.43 -56.22
CA HIS A 177 -25.98 -19.32 -57.67
C HIS A 177 -26.66 -17.99 -58.04
N GLY A 178 -26.50 -17.56 -59.30
CA GLY A 178 -27.23 -16.48 -59.95
C GLY A 178 -26.53 -16.01 -61.22
#